data_AF-A0A8T4ZEP8-F1
#
_entry.id   AF-A0A8T4ZEP8-F1
#
_cell.length_a   1.000
_cell.length_b   1.000
_cell.length_c   1.000
_cell.angle_alpha   90.00
_cell.angle_beta   90.00
_cell.angle_gamma   90.00
#
_symmetry.space_group_name_H-M   'P 1'
#
loop_
_entity.id
_entity.type
_entity.pdbx_description
1 polymer ?
#
loop_
_entity_poly.entity_id
_entity_poly.type
_entity_poly.pdbx_seq_one_letter_code
_entity_poly.pdbx_strand_id
1 'polypeptide(L)'
;MQVKILFLGGNKEWLQGYAEPSTTVEVMERPFETPHLEYEFYEHIYVHRIIDQVVRAEKESFDAVVIPCFYDPGLRETRELVK
;
A
#
# COMPACT_ATOMS: atom_id res chain seq x y z
N MET A 1 11.51 -0.96 -18.96
CA MET A 1 11.45 0.17 -18.01
C MET A 1 11.52 -0.42 -16.61
N GLN A 2 12.24 0.19 -15.67
CA GLN A 2 12.21 -0.26 -14.29
C GLN A 2 10.89 0.22 -13.66
N VAL A 3 10.15 -0.68 -13.02
CA VAL A 3 8.88 -0.37 -12.33
C VAL A 3 9.10 -0.47 -10.83
N LYS A 4 8.66 0.52 -10.06
CA LYS A 4 8.78 0.57 -8.61
C LYS A 4 7.39 0.53 -7.96
N ILE A 5 7.12 -0.50 -7.16
CA ILE A 5 5.81 -0.72 -6.54
C ILE A 5 5.94 -0.71 -5.01
N LEU A 6 5.03 0.00 -4.35
CA LEU A 6 4.88 -0.04 -2.89
C LEU A 6 3.76 -0.98 -2.48
N PHE A 7 4.05 -1.94 -1.61
CA PHE A 7 3.05 -2.77 -0.93
C PHE A 7 2.82 -2.26 0.49
N LEU A 8 1.56 -2.01 0.86
CA LEU A 8 1.19 -1.58 2.22
C LEU A 8 1.08 -2.78 3.17
N GLY A 9 2.17 -3.54 3.31
CA GLY A 9 2.28 -4.74 4.12
C GLY A 9 2.65 -5.99 3.32
N GLY A 10 3.00 -7.07 4.02
CA GLY A 10 3.43 -8.34 3.43
C GLY A 10 4.91 -8.65 3.67
N ASN A 11 5.41 -9.70 3.04
CA ASN A 11 6.83 -10.09 3.11
C ASN A 11 7.54 -9.68 1.82
N LYS A 12 8.58 -8.85 1.94
CA LYS A 12 9.30 -8.28 0.79
C LYS A 12 9.99 -9.34 -0.05
N GLU A 13 10.69 -10.27 0.56
CA GLU A 13 11.45 -11.29 -0.17
C GLU A 13 10.54 -12.19 -1.01
N TRP A 14 9.41 -12.60 -0.44
CA TRP A 14 8.39 -13.39 -1.12
C TRP A 14 7.76 -12.60 -2.27
N LEU A 15 7.30 -11.37 -2.01
CA LEU A 15 6.67 -10.53 -3.03
C LEU A 15 7.63 -10.20 -4.18
N GLN A 16 8.88 -9.88 -3.87
CA GLN A 16 9.91 -9.63 -4.87
C GLN A 16 10.22 -10.87 -5.71
N GLY A 17 10.13 -12.08 -5.13
CA GLY A 17 10.33 -13.34 -5.83
C GLY A 17 9.28 -13.67 -6.89
N TYR A 18 8.08 -13.07 -6.80
CA TYR A 18 7.01 -13.20 -7.81
C TYR A 18 7.00 -12.07 -8.84
N ALA A 19 7.71 -10.98 -8.58
CA ALA A 19 7.73 -9.82 -9.47
C ALA A 19 8.56 -10.10 -10.72
N GLU A 20 8.15 -9.51 -11.85
CA GLU A 20 8.98 -9.48 -13.07
C GLU A 20 10.38 -8.91 -12.76
N PRO A 21 11.46 -9.36 -13.44
CA PRO A 21 12.82 -8.91 -13.13
C PRO A 21 13.03 -7.39 -13.22
N SER A 22 12.22 -6.69 -14.02
CA SER A 22 12.24 -5.23 -14.16
C SER A 22 11.47 -4.49 -13.06
N THR A 23 10.90 -5.21 -12.08
CA THR A 23 10.05 -4.63 -11.04
C THR A 23 10.74 -4.73 -9.68
N THR A 24 10.81 -3.60 -8.99
CA THR A 24 11.32 -3.51 -7.62
C THR A 24 10.15 -3.30 -6.66
N VAL A 25 10.05 -4.18 -5.67
CA VAL A 25 9.02 -4.15 -4.63
C VAL A 25 9.59 -3.53 -3.36
N GLU A 26 8.94 -2.49 -2.85
CA GLU A 26 9.11 -2.03 -1.49
C GLU A 26 7.88 -2.38 -0.65
N VAL A 27 8.09 -2.59 0.66
CA VAL A 27 7.03 -2.95 1.59
C VAL A 27 7.05 -1.96 2.73
N MET A 28 5.88 -1.41 3.07
CA MET A 28 5.74 -0.65 4.30
C MET A 28 5.59 -1.60 5.48
N GLU A 29 6.52 -1.50 6.43
CA GLU A 29 6.45 -2.24 7.68
C GLU A 29 5.35 -1.68 8.60
N ARG A 30 4.51 -2.57 9.14
CA ARG A 30 3.39 -2.28 10.06
C ARG A 30 2.50 -1.15 9.58
N PRO A 31 1.56 -1.45 8.68
CA PRO A 31 0.68 -0.40 8.23
C PRO A 31 -0.38 -0.08 9.29
N PHE A 32 -0.80 -1.06 10.10
CA PHE A 32 -1.91 -0.91 11.04
C PHE A 32 -1.50 -0.29 12.39
N GLU A 33 -2.26 0.70 12.83
CA GLU A 33 -2.22 1.21 14.21
C GLU A 33 -3.06 0.36 15.17
N THR A 34 -3.99 -0.42 14.62
CA THR A 34 -4.86 -1.35 15.32
C THR A 34 -4.34 -2.80 15.20
N PRO A 35 -4.73 -3.71 16.11
CA PRO A 35 -4.25 -5.10 16.06
C PRO A 35 -4.79 -5.90 14.86
N HIS A 36 -5.92 -5.49 14.29
CA HIS A 36 -6.56 -6.11 13.13
C HIS A 36 -7.55 -5.12 12.47
N LEU A 37 -8.17 -5.53 11.36
CA LEU A 37 -9.14 -4.74 10.60
C LEU A 37 -10.59 -5.25 10.66
N GLU A 38 -10.91 -6.20 11.55
CA GLU A 38 -12.26 -6.79 11.67
C GLU A 38 -13.38 -5.87 12.20
N TYR A 39 -13.09 -4.59 12.49
CA TYR A 39 -14.10 -3.62 12.93
C TYR A 39 -14.06 -2.39 12.04
N GLU A 40 -15.23 -1.91 11.61
CA GLU A 40 -15.37 -0.72 10.75
C GLU A 40 -14.70 0.53 11.36
N PHE A 41 -14.73 0.66 12.69
CA PHE A 41 -14.03 1.75 13.37
C PHE A 41 -12.51 1.68 13.20
N TYR A 42 -11.93 0.47 13.25
CA TYR A 42 -10.48 0.27 13.03
C TYR A 42 -10.11 0.53 11.57
N GLU A 43 -10.95 0.09 10.64
CA GLU A 43 -10.82 0.42 9.24
C GLU A 43 -10.82 1.93 9.02
N HIS A 44 -11.77 2.65 9.62
CA HIS A 44 -11.87 4.10 9.50
C HIS A 44 -10.59 4.83 9.96
N ILE A 45 -10.01 4.43 11.11
CA ILE A 45 -8.74 4.97 11.59
C ILE A 45 -7.63 4.71 10.56
N TYR A 46 -7.61 3.50 10.00
CA TYR A 46 -6.54 3.05 9.12
C TYR A 46 -6.60 3.68 7.71
N VAL A 47 -7.78 4.04 7.20
CA VAL A 47 -7.94 4.71 5.89
C VAL A 47 -7.08 5.97 5.79
N HIS A 48 -7.01 6.79 6.85
CA HIS A 48 -6.18 8.00 6.83
C HIS A 48 -4.69 7.68 6.64
N ARG A 49 -4.21 6.61 7.29
CA ARG A 49 -2.82 6.16 7.14
C ARG A 49 -2.53 5.66 5.72
N ILE A 50 -3.48 4.95 5.08
CA ILE A 50 -3.33 4.51 3.69
C ILE A 50 -3.20 5.72 2.76
N ILE A 51 -4.05 6.72 2.93
CA ILE A 51 -4.01 7.97 2.15
C ILE A 51 -2.62 8.62 2.25
N ASP A 52 -2.08 8.79 3.46
CA ASP A 52 -0.75 9.38 3.66
C ASP A 52 0.35 8.61 2.91
N GLN A 53 0.28 7.28 2.89
CA GLN A 53 1.29 6.45 2.23
C GLN A 53 1.17 6.50 0.71
N VAL A 54 -0.04 6.53 0.17
CA VAL A 54 -0.25 6.65 -1.28
C VAL A 54 0.24 8.00 -1.78
N VAL A 55 -0.10 9.09 -1.07
CA VAL A 55 0.38 10.44 -1.40
C VAL A 55 1.91 10.54 -1.27
N ARG A 56 2.50 9.89 -0.27
CA ARG A 56 3.95 9.79 -0.13
C ARG A 56 4.57 9.02 -1.30
N ALA A 57 3.99 7.89 -1.69
CA ALA A 57 4.49 7.05 -2.77
C ALA A 57 4.52 7.81 -4.10
N GLU A 58 3.49 8.60 -4.40
CA GLU A 58 3.49 9.48 -5.58
C GLU A 58 4.66 10.49 -5.53
N LYS A 59 4.87 11.13 -4.39
CA LYS A 59 6.00 12.08 -4.19
C LYS A 59 7.37 11.43 -4.32
N GLU A 60 7.48 10.15 -3.98
CA GLU A 60 8.70 9.35 -4.09
C GLU A 60 8.82 8.63 -5.45
N SER A 61 7.97 8.99 -6.42
CA SER A 61 7.97 8.47 -7.80
C SER A 61 7.82 6.95 -7.88
N PHE A 62 6.98 6.37 -7.03
CA PHE A 62 6.50 5.00 -7.24
C PHE A 62 5.52 4.96 -8.41
N ASP A 63 5.57 3.88 -9.19
CA ASP A 63 4.70 3.68 -10.35
C ASP A 63 3.34 3.09 -9.95
N ALA A 64 3.27 2.39 -8.80
CA ALA A 64 2.03 1.82 -8.28
C ALA A 64 2.08 1.60 -6.76
N VAL A 65 0.90 1.53 -6.15
CA VAL A 65 0.70 1.12 -4.75
C VAL A 65 -0.29 -0.05 -4.71
N VAL A 66 -0.01 -1.03 -3.85
CA VAL A 66 -0.88 -2.18 -3.60
C VAL A 66 -1.38 -2.12 -2.15
N ILE A 67 -2.69 -2.22 -1.98
CA ILE A 67 -3.38 -2.40 -0.70
C ILE A 67 -3.65 -3.91 -0.55
N PRO A 68 -2.85 -4.68 0.22
CA PRO A 68 -3.00 -6.13 0.28
C PRO A 68 -4.05 -6.55 1.32
N CYS A 69 -5.28 -6.04 1.19
CA CYS A 69 -6.39 -6.32 2.12
C CYS A 69 -7.65 -6.69 1.34
N PHE A 70 -8.43 -7.65 1.84
CA PHE A 70 -9.62 -8.14 1.14
C PHE A 70 -10.72 -7.09 0.95
N TYR A 71 -10.79 -6.10 1.83
CA TYR A 71 -11.82 -5.05 1.80
C TYR A 71 -11.38 -3.78 1.07
N ASP A 72 -10.14 -3.72 0.57
CA ASP A 72 -9.58 -2.56 -0.12
C ASP A 72 -9.85 -1.20 0.58
N PRO A 73 -9.54 -1.07 1.89
CA PRO A 73 -9.82 0.15 2.64
C PRO A 73 -9.12 1.37 2.00
N GLY A 74 -9.85 2.47 1.84
CA GLY A 74 -9.28 3.71 1.30
C GLY A 74 -8.97 3.70 -0.19
N LEU A 75 -9.31 2.65 -0.94
CA LEU A 75 -8.96 2.52 -2.38
C LEU A 75 -9.57 3.65 -3.23
N ARG A 76 -10.80 4.08 -2.95
CA ARG A 76 -11.45 5.13 -3.76
C ARG A 76 -10.87 6.50 -3.41
N GLU A 77 -10.77 6.75 -2.11
CA GLU A 77 -10.24 7.98 -1.52
C GLU A 77 -8.81 8.24 -2.01
N THR A 78 -7.97 7.21 -2.02
CA THR A 78 -6.58 7.34 -2.49
C THR A 78 -6.48 7.63 -3.98
N ARG A 79 -7.30 6.96 -4.82
CA ARG A 79 -7.35 7.20 -6.27
C ARG A 79 -7.78 8.62 -6.64
N GLU A 80 -8.56 9.29 -5.79
CA GLU A 80 -8.95 10.69 -6.02
C GLU A 80 -7.80 11.67 -5.76
N LEU A 81 -6.75 11.26 -5.05
CA LEU A 81 -5.68 12.13 -4.56
C LEU A 81 -4.38 12.06 -5.37
N VAL A 82 -4.18 11.02 -6.18
CA VAL A 82 -2.95 10.78 -6.95
C VAL A 82 -3.23 10.58 -8.43
N LYS A 83 -2.20 10.74 -9.27
CA LYS A 83 -2.28 10.70 -10.73
C LYS A 83 -2.06 9.33 -11.34
#